data_AF-A0A814LKT4-F1
#
_entry.id   AF-A0A814LKT4-F1
#
_cell.length_a   1.000
_cell.length_b   1.000
_cell.length_c   1.000
_cell.angle_alpha   90.00
_cell.angle_beta   90.00
_cell.angle_gamma   90.00
#
_symmetry.space_group_name_H-M   'P 1'
#
loop_
_entity.id
_entity.type
_entity.pdbx_description
1 polymer ?
#
loop_
_entity_poly.entity_id
_entity_poly.type
_entity_poly.pdbx_seq_one_letter_code
_entity_poly.pdbx_strand_id
1 'polypeptide(L)'
;MMLLNSSGRDNFDFFKPNNQNQPVSSQQQISTDQSRIIQRQTHQAIRTATYNTAIHQNVTCDGCEMSPIKGDRYKCLFCPNIDFCESCKSTGKPNHNLNHPLLCIRDSSLYSSSAYISNRSQLCHDKIQCNFCHINPIIGIRYNCSCGINLCEKCEFIGTHDQNHHRTKITVPKGIN
;
A
#
# COMPACT_ATOMS: atom_id res chain seq x y z
N MET A 1 -42.23 37.45 -0.99
CA MET A 1 -43.23 37.95 -0.01
C MET A 1 -43.84 36.72 0.64
N MET A 2 -43.38 36.29 1.82
CA MET A 2 -43.87 36.70 3.16
C MET A 2 -45.34 36.30 3.36
N LEU A 3 -45.82 35.54 4.35
CA LEU A 3 -45.39 34.94 5.63
C LEU A 3 -46.41 33.78 5.93
N LEU A 4 -46.22 32.79 6.82
CA LEU A 4 -46.35 32.89 8.29
C LEU A 4 -46.06 31.53 8.98
N ASN A 5 -45.49 31.64 10.18
CA ASN A 5 -45.23 30.60 11.19
C ASN A 5 -46.49 30.13 11.94
N SER A 6 -46.44 28.92 12.52
CA SER A 6 -46.93 28.51 13.87
C SER A 6 -46.95 26.97 13.96
N SER A 7 -46.81 26.21 15.06
CA SER A 7 -46.34 26.36 16.45
C SER A 7 -46.48 24.97 17.11
N GLY A 8 -45.49 24.54 17.92
CA GLY A 8 -45.66 23.73 19.15
C GLY A 8 -45.81 22.19 19.05
N ARG A 9 -44.88 21.41 19.65
CA ARG A 9 -44.88 20.76 21.01
C ARG A 9 -45.49 19.33 20.92
N ASP A 10 -44.79 18.25 21.30
CA ASP A 10 -44.48 17.82 22.68
C ASP A 10 -43.10 17.09 22.74
N ASN A 11 -42.17 17.40 23.64
CA ASN A 11 -42.09 17.24 25.11
C ASN A 11 -41.84 15.79 25.59
N PHE A 12 -40.57 15.48 25.91
CA PHE A 12 -40.18 14.52 26.94
C PHE A 12 -38.89 15.01 27.62
N ASP A 13 -39.11 15.78 28.69
CA ASP A 13 -38.31 15.89 29.92
C ASP A 13 -37.81 14.48 30.38
N PHE A 14 -36.73 14.23 31.11
CA PHE A 14 -35.95 15.00 32.07
C PHE A 14 -34.73 14.13 32.43
N PHE A 15 -33.56 14.74 32.70
CA PHE A 15 -32.65 14.43 33.82
C PHE A 15 -31.27 15.06 33.53
N LYS A 16 -31.08 16.27 34.04
CA LYS A 16 -29.77 16.73 34.53
C LYS A 16 -29.79 16.65 36.05
N PRO A 17 -28.63 16.43 36.69
CA PRO A 17 -28.25 17.25 37.81
C PRO A 17 -27.05 18.12 37.42
N ASN A 18 -27.23 19.41 37.66
CA ASN A 18 -26.18 20.42 37.79
C ASN A 18 -25.26 20.02 38.94
N ASN A 19 -23.95 20.24 38.78
CA ASN A 19 -23.23 20.89 39.88
C ASN A 19 -22.22 21.88 39.32
N GLN A 20 -22.39 23.11 39.79
CA GLN A 20 -21.62 24.30 39.43
C GLN A 20 -20.28 24.26 40.16
N ASN A 21 -19.21 24.65 39.47
CA ASN A 21 -18.17 25.55 40.00
C ASN A 21 -17.28 26.03 38.84
N GLN A 22 -17.45 27.32 38.49
CA GLN A 22 -16.47 28.14 37.74
C GLN A 22 -15.29 28.51 38.67
N PRO A 23 -14.22 29.23 38.24
CA PRO A 23 -13.80 29.62 36.88
C PRO A 23 -12.34 29.20 36.58
N VAL A 24 -11.98 28.92 35.32
CA VAL A 24 -10.56 28.94 34.93
C VAL A 24 -10.40 29.87 33.73
N SER A 25 -9.89 31.06 34.08
CA SER A 25 -9.11 32.01 33.30
C SER A 25 -8.97 31.76 31.80
N SER A 26 -9.47 32.73 31.05
CA SER A 26 -8.94 33.25 29.79
C SER A 26 -7.46 32.91 29.53
N GLN A 27 -7.21 31.97 28.62
CA GLN A 27 -6.06 31.97 27.72
C GLN A 27 -6.21 30.83 26.70
N GLN A 28 -5.93 31.17 25.43
CA GLN A 28 -5.58 30.27 24.33
C GLN A 28 -6.71 29.59 23.54
N GLN A 29 -7.46 30.41 22.79
CA GLN A 29 -7.88 30.01 21.44
C GLN A 29 -6.64 30.00 20.52
N ILE A 30 -5.77 28.98 20.65
CA ILE A 30 -4.72 28.71 19.65
C ILE A 30 -5.38 27.89 18.53
N SER A 31 -5.27 28.40 17.30
CA SER A 31 -6.04 27.98 16.13
C SER A 31 -5.85 26.49 15.80
N THR A 32 -6.95 25.81 15.48
CA THR A 32 -6.98 24.40 15.03
C THR A 32 -6.08 24.11 13.82
N ASP A 33 -5.71 25.17 13.09
CA ASP A 33 -4.80 25.11 11.95
C ASP A 33 -3.32 24.94 12.37
N GLN A 34 -2.89 25.57 13.47
CA GLN A 34 -1.53 25.42 13.99
C GLN A 34 -1.28 24.00 14.53
N SER A 35 -2.27 23.39 15.20
CA SER A 35 -2.20 21.99 15.65
C SER A 35 -2.07 21.00 14.48
N ARG A 36 -2.72 21.26 13.34
CA ARG A 36 -2.62 20.41 12.14
C ARG A 36 -1.27 20.56 11.45
N ILE A 37 -0.71 21.76 11.42
CA ILE A 37 0.63 22.03 10.88
C ILE A 37 1.69 21.34 11.74
N ILE A 38 1.61 21.46 13.06
CA ILE A 38 2.54 20.80 14.00
C ILE A 38 2.42 19.27 13.91
N GLN A 39 1.20 18.71 13.79
CA GLN A 39 1.02 17.27 13.54
C GLN A 39 1.66 16.83 12.20
N ARG A 40 1.47 17.58 11.12
CA ARG A 40 2.10 17.25 9.82
C ARG A 40 3.62 17.35 9.87
N GLN A 41 4.15 18.38 10.54
CA GLN A 41 5.59 18.59 10.70
C GLN A 41 6.23 17.50 11.57
N THR A 42 5.57 17.09 12.66
CA THR A 42 6.05 15.98 13.52
C THR A 42 5.97 14.63 12.79
N HIS A 43 4.89 14.35 12.05
CA HIS A 43 4.82 13.15 11.20
C HIS A 43 5.90 13.15 10.11
N GLN A 44 6.19 14.29 9.49
CA GLN A 44 7.28 14.41 8.53
C GLN A 44 8.63 14.15 9.21
N ALA A 45 8.93 14.80 10.34
CA ALA A 45 10.19 14.62 11.07
C ALA A 45 10.41 13.17 11.54
N ILE A 46 9.37 12.50 12.05
CA ILE A 46 9.43 11.08 12.43
C ILE A 46 9.65 10.19 11.19
N ARG A 47 9.00 10.49 10.06
CA ARG A 47 9.24 9.78 8.79
C ARG A 47 10.67 9.97 8.29
N THR A 48 11.25 11.17 8.41
CA THR A 48 12.62 11.43 7.97
C THR A 48 13.66 10.79 8.91
N ALA A 49 13.39 10.73 10.21
CA ALA A 49 14.26 10.08 11.19
C ALA A 49 14.25 8.55 11.06
N THR A 50 13.09 7.94 10.79
CA THR A 50 12.97 6.49 10.56
C THR A 50 13.52 6.06 9.19
N TYR A 51 13.35 6.90 8.15
CA TYR A 51 13.88 6.70 6.79
C TYR A 51 15.37 6.33 6.75
N ASN A 52 16.19 6.98 7.56
CA ASN A 52 17.65 6.78 7.53
C ASN A 52 18.13 5.53 8.30
N THR A 53 17.21 4.78 8.90
CA THR A 53 17.52 3.61 9.76
C THR A 53 16.82 2.33 9.34
N ALA A 54 16.00 2.34 8.28
CA ALA A 54 15.33 1.14 7.79
C ALA A 54 16.36 0.10 7.34
N ILE A 55 16.28 -1.11 7.92
CA ILE A 55 17.10 -2.25 7.54
C ILE A 55 16.17 -3.36 7.08
N HIS A 56 16.25 -3.69 5.79
CA HIS A 56 15.45 -4.72 5.16
C HIS A 56 16.18 -6.07 5.24
N GLN A 57 16.01 -6.76 6.38
CA GLN A 57 16.64 -8.06 6.62
C GLN A 57 16.23 -9.11 5.59
N ASN A 58 17.16 -10.02 5.26
CA ASN A 58 16.97 -11.12 4.30
C ASN A 58 16.62 -10.67 2.88
N VAL A 59 16.97 -9.43 2.52
CA VAL A 59 16.80 -8.87 1.18
C VAL A 59 18.16 -8.49 0.65
N THR A 60 18.46 -9.00 -0.53
CA THR A 60 19.67 -8.68 -1.28
C THR A 60 19.32 -7.79 -2.45
N CYS A 61 20.10 -6.74 -2.67
CA CYS A 61 19.98 -5.91 -3.86
C CYS A 61 20.48 -6.68 -5.10
N ASP A 62 19.66 -6.90 -6.12
CA ASP A 62 20.07 -7.50 -7.40
C ASP A 62 21.03 -6.59 -8.21
N GLY A 63 21.17 -5.34 -7.75
CA GLY A 63 22.03 -4.30 -8.29
C GLY A 63 23.51 -4.47 -7.91
N CYS A 64 23.75 -4.45 -6.61
CA CYS A 64 25.09 -4.37 -6.01
C CYS A 64 25.36 -5.50 -5.00
N GLU A 65 24.45 -6.47 -4.90
CA GLU A 65 24.53 -7.63 -4.00
C GLU A 65 24.59 -7.27 -2.50
N MET A 66 24.34 -6.00 -2.15
CA MET A 66 24.23 -5.56 -0.76
C MET A 66 23.11 -6.32 -0.04
N SER A 67 23.45 -6.92 1.10
CA SER A 67 22.51 -7.62 1.98
C SER A 67 22.91 -7.41 3.45
N PRO A 68 22.01 -7.00 4.35
CA PRO A 68 20.65 -6.53 4.06
C PRO A 68 20.67 -5.15 3.38
N ILE A 69 19.63 -4.82 2.60
CA ILE A 69 19.45 -3.46 2.08
C ILE A 69 19.24 -2.48 3.25
N LYS A 70 20.04 -1.41 3.27
CA LYS A 70 19.93 -0.30 4.21
C LYS A 70 19.30 0.92 3.51
N GLY A 71 18.37 1.60 4.18
CA GLY A 71 17.56 2.67 3.58
C GLY A 71 16.41 2.12 2.75
N ASP A 72 15.96 2.87 1.74
CA ASP A 72 14.81 2.48 0.92
C ASP A 72 15.06 1.23 0.05
N ARG A 73 14.15 0.26 0.14
CA ARG A 73 14.07 -0.88 -0.77
C ARG A 73 13.13 -0.58 -1.94
N TYR A 74 13.53 -0.96 -3.15
CA TYR A 74 12.73 -0.81 -4.36
C TYR A 74 12.40 -2.19 -4.96
N LYS A 75 11.15 -2.64 -4.79
CA LYS A 75 10.68 -3.93 -5.30
C LYS A 75 10.03 -3.74 -6.67
N CYS A 76 10.46 -4.50 -7.68
CA CYS A 76 9.80 -4.50 -8.98
C CYS A 76 8.40 -5.13 -8.88
N LEU A 77 7.39 -4.47 -9.47
CA LEU A 77 6.02 -4.98 -9.50
C LEU A 77 5.82 -6.07 -10.57
N PHE A 78 6.60 -6.06 -11.65
CA PHE A 78 6.46 -7.04 -12.74
C PHE A 78 7.38 -8.25 -12.60
N CYS A 79 8.56 -8.06 -11.99
CA CYS A 79 9.54 -9.13 -11.79
C CYS A 79 9.37 -9.75 -10.39
N PRO A 80 9.20 -11.08 -10.27
CA PRO A 80 8.91 -11.72 -8.99
C PRO A 80 9.99 -11.55 -7.91
N ASN A 81 11.27 -11.53 -8.31
CA ASN A 81 12.42 -11.51 -7.41
C ASN A 81 13.45 -10.43 -7.77
N ILE A 82 12.98 -9.23 -8.17
CA ILE A 82 13.88 -8.08 -8.36
C ILE A 82 13.66 -7.05 -7.26
N ASP A 83 14.76 -6.73 -6.59
CA ASP A 83 14.92 -5.80 -5.49
C ASP A 83 16.16 -4.94 -5.67
N PHE A 84 16.00 -3.62 -5.54
CA PHE A 84 17.10 -2.67 -5.63
C PHE A 84 17.20 -1.81 -4.38
N CYS A 85 18.43 -1.46 -4.01
CA CYS A 85 18.68 -0.33 -3.12
C CYS A 85 18.54 0.99 -3.88
N GLU A 86 18.56 2.11 -3.17
CA GLU A 86 18.39 3.45 -3.74
C GLU A 86 19.38 3.77 -4.87
N SER A 87 20.65 3.38 -4.75
CA SER A 87 21.66 3.63 -5.79
C SER A 87 21.48 2.78 -7.04
N CYS A 88 20.80 1.63 -6.92
CA CYS A 88 20.65 0.68 -8.02
C CYS A 88 19.30 0.74 -8.74
N LYS A 89 18.30 1.44 -8.18
CA LYS A 89 16.95 1.50 -8.76
C LYS A 89 16.90 2.01 -10.20
N SER A 90 17.87 2.84 -10.58
CA SER A 90 17.98 3.45 -11.92
C SER A 90 19.12 2.86 -12.76
N THR A 91 19.87 1.89 -12.24
CA THR A 91 20.94 1.23 -13.01
C THR A 91 20.37 0.04 -13.78
N GLY A 92 20.56 0.04 -15.10
CA GLY A 92 20.12 -1.07 -15.95
C GLY A 92 20.81 -2.37 -15.56
N LYS A 93 20.06 -3.48 -15.57
CA LYS A 93 20.58 -4.83 -15.36
C LYS A 93 20.17 -5.73 -16.52
N PRO A 94 20.99 -6.73 -16.89
CA PRO A 94 20.76 -7.57 -18.07
C PRO A 94 19.40 -8.28 -18.07
N ASN A 95 18.82 -8.54 -16.88
CA ASN A 95 17.54 -9.25 -16.73
C ASN A 95 16.41 -8.38 -16.14
N HIS A 96 16.53 -7.05 -16.21
CA HIS A 96 15.50 -6.13 -15.72
C HIS A 96 15.32 -4.93 -16.65
N ASN A 97 14.09 -4.72 -17.12
CA ASN A 97 13.73 -3.55 -17.92
C ASN A 97 13.52 -2.34 -17.01
N LEU A 98 14.23 -1.24 -17.27
CA LEU A 98 14.14 0.02 -16.51
C LEU A 98 12.74 0.66 -16.52
N ASN A 99 11.90 0.32 -17.49
CA ASN A 99 10.52 0.81 -17.56
C ASN A 99 9.55 0.06 -16.63
N HIS A 100 10.02 -0.98 -15.93
CA HIS A 100 9.18 -1.67 -14.96
C HIS A 100 8.92 -0.76 -13.73
N PRO A 101 7.67 -0.64 -13.26
CA PRO A 101 7.36 0.15 -12.09
C PRO A 101 7.95 -0.49 -10.83
N LEU A 102 8.56 0.35 -10.00
CA LEU A 102 9.16 -0.03 -8.73
C LEU A 102 8.31 0.50 -7.57
N LEU A 103 8.02 -0.36 -6.60
CA LEU A 103 7.43 0.02 -5.32
C LEU A 103 8.55 0.41 -4.35
N CYS A 104 8.52 1.65 -3.87
CA CYS A 104 9.40 2.13 -2.80
C CYS A 104 8.84 1.67 -1.45
N ILE A 105 9.64 0.88 -0.73
CA ILE A 105 9.34 0.33 0.58
C ILE A 105 10.30 1.00 1.57
N ARG A 106 9.76 1.92 2.36
CA ARG A 106 10.55 2.68 3.35
C ARG A 106 10.51 2.07 4.73
N ASP A 107 9.44 1.34 5.04
CA ASP A 107 9.26 0.69 6.33
C ASP A 107 9.46 -0.82 6.19
N SER A 108 10.49 -1.32 6.86
CA SER A 108 10.83 -2.74 6.92
C SER A 108 9.80 -3.60 7.66
N SER A 109 8.89 -3.01 8.44
CA SER A 109 7.86 -3.76 9.18
C SER A 109 6.71 -4.26 8.29
N LEU A 110 6.60 -3.77 7.05
CA LEU A 110 5.49 -4.07 6.12
C LEU A 110 5.54 -5.47 5.47
N TYR A 111 6.58 -6.27 5.73
CA TYR A 111 6.73 -7.58 5.07
C TYR A 111 5.63 -8.59 5.40
N SER A 112 5.09 -8.55 6.60
CA SER A 112 4.11 -9.53 7.07
C SER A 112 2.73 -9.37 6.43
N SER A 113 2.44 -8.23 5.79
CA SER A 113 1.08 -7.86 5.40
C SER A 113 0.82 -7.82 3.88
N SER A 114 1.85 -7.92 3.03
CA SER A 114 1.66 -7.76 1.57
C SER A 114 2.50 -8.71 0.72
N ALA A 115 1.80 -9.55 -0.06
CA ALA A 115 2.41 -10.44 -1.06
C ALA A 115 3.21 -9.69 -2.15
N TYR A 116 2.97 -8.38 -2.36
CA TYR A 116 3.72 -7.58 -3.33
C TYR A 116 5.10 -7.15 -2.82
N ILE A 117 5.33 -7.25 -1.52
CA ILE A 117 6.58 -6.81 -0.87
C ILE A 117 7.54 -8.00 -0.73
N SER A 118 7.03 -9.22 -0.56
CA SER A 118 7.82 -10.44 -0.51
C SER A 118 8.38 -10.86 -1.87
N ASN A 119 9.39 -11.74 -1.86
CA ASN A 119 9.84 -12.46 -3.05
C ASN A 119 8.70 -13.37 -3.54
N ARG A 120 8.25 -13.16 -4.78
CA ARG A 120 7.13 -13.89 -5.39
C ARG A 120 7.57 -15.02 -6.32
N SER A 121 8.88 -15.28 -6.46
CA SER A 121 9.40 -16.33 -7.35
C SER A 121 8.91 -17.73 -7.00
N GLN A 122 8.59 -17.96 -5.72
CA GLN A 122 8.08 -19.24 -5.23
C GLN A 122 6.59 -19.43 -5.54
N LEU A 123 5.88 -18.37 -5.93
CA LEU A 123 4.47 -18.45 -6.32
C LEU A 123 4.37 -18.90 -7.78
N CYS A 124 4.60 -20.19 -8.01
CA CYS A 124 4.52 -20.78 -9.35
C CYS A 124 3.15 -21.43 -9.55
N HIS A 125 2.41 -20.98 -10.57
CA HIS A 125 1.15 -21.59 -10.98
C HIS A 125 1.38 -22.52 -12.18
N ASP A 126 1.78 -23.75 -11.89
CA ASP A 126 2.11 -24.74 -12.91
C ASP A 126 0.94 -25.02 -13.87
N LYS A 127 1.25 -25.22 -15.15
CA LYS A 127 0.30 -25.43 -16.26
C LYS A 127 -0.71 -24.30 -16.49
N ILE A 128 -0.51 -23.16 -15.86
CA ILE A 128 -1.36 -21.99 -16.06
C ILE A 128 -0.58 -20.96 -16.88
N GLN A 129 -1.15 -20.64 -18.03
CA GLN A 129 -0.64 -19.64 -18.94
C GLN A 129 -1.39 -18.31 -18.79
N CYS A 130 -0.68 -17.19 -18.87
CA CYS A 130 -1.32 -15.88 -19.05
C CYS A 130 -1.91 -15.77 -20.46
N ASN A 131 -3.18 -15.42 -20.57
CA ASN A 131 -3.87 -15.37 -21.87
C ASN A 131 -3.35 -14.26 -22.81
N PHE A 132 -2.65 -13.24 -22.31
CA PHE A 132 -2.23 -12.07 -23.11
C PHE A 132 -0.73 -12.06 -23.43
N CYS A 133 0.13 -12.38 -22.46
CA CYS A 133 1.57 -12.41 -22.69
C CYS A 133 2.12 -13.83 -22.87
N HIS A 134 1.26 -14.84 -22.80
CA HIS A 134 1.57 -16.26 -23.02
C HIS A 134 2.63 -16.86 -22.10
N ILE A 135 3.04 -16.17 -21.03
CA ILE A 135 3.96 -16.72 -20.03
C ILE A 135 3.34 -17.95 -19.37
N ASN A 136 4.08 -19.05 -19.35
CA ASN A 136 3.69 -20.32 -18.75
C ASN A 136 4.94 -20.99 -18.15
N PRO A 137 4.95 -21.33 -16.86
CA PRO A 137 3.89 -21.04 -15.88
C PRO A 137 3.83 -19.55 -15.52
N ILE A 138 2.68 -19.09 -15.02
CA ILE A 138 2.60 -17.77 -14.36
C ILE A 138 3.41 -17.86 -13.06
N ILE A 139 4.49 -17.07 -12.98
CA ILE A 139 5.31 -16.88 -11.78
C ILE A 139 4.90 -15.55 -11.14
N GLY A 140 4.58 -15.59 -9.85
CA GLY A 140 4.07 -14.46 -9.08
C GLY A 140 2.58 -14.56 -8.81
N ILE A 141 1.94 -13.42 -8.57
CA ILE A 141 0.51 -13.39 -8.27
C ILE A 141 -0.28 -13.65 -9.57
N ARG A 142 -1.18 -14.63 -9.54
CA ARG A 142 -2.13 -14.89 -10.61
C ARG A 142 -3.44 -14.18 -10.34
N TYR A 143 -4.04 -13.67 -11.40
CA TYR A 143 -5.40 -13.16 -11.40
C TYR A 143 -6.28 -14.01 -12.30
N ASN A 144 -7.37 -14.51 -11.75
CA ASN A 144 -8.39 -15.25 -12.49
C ASN A 144 -9.62 -14.35 -12.63
N CYS A 145 -9.95 -14.01 -13.86
CA CYS A 145 -11.14 -13.25 -14.18
C CYS A 145 -12.38 -14.15 -14.16
N SER A 146 -13.54 -13.60 -13.78
CA SER A 146 -14.82 -14.31 -13.82
C SER A 146 -15.16 -14.94 -15.18
N CYS A 147 -14.62 -14.42 -16.29
CA CYS A 147 -14.79 -14.96 -17.64
C CYS A 147 -13.80 -16.08 -18.00
N GLY A 148 -13.01 -16.59 -17.05
CA GLY A 148 -12.07 -17.70 -17.24
C GLY A 148 -10.67 -17.32 -17.74
N ILE A 149 -10.42 -16.02 -17.95
CA ILE A 149 -9.12 -15.48 -18.38
C ILE A 149 -8.14 -15.44 -17.20
N ASN A 150 -6.91 -15.89 -17.45
CA ASN A 150 -5.78 -15.81 -16.54
C ASN A 150 -4.84 -14.67 -16.92
N LEU A 151 -4.49 -13.87 -15.92
CA LEU A 151 -3.60 -12.72 -16.04
C LEU A 151 -2.43 -12.89 -15.06
N CYS A 152 -1.22 -12.60 -15.53
CA CYS A 152 -0.06 -12.38 -14.65
C CYS A 152 -0.09 -10.94 -14.11
N GLU A 153 0.74 -10.66 -13.10
CA GLU A 153 0.85 -9.32 -12.47
C GLU A 153 1.04 -8.18 -13.48
N LYS A 154 1.88 -8.40 -14.50
CA LYS A 154 2.14 -7.39 -15.54
C LYS A 154 0.88 -7.07 -16.36
N CYS A 155 0.21 -8.10 -16.87
CA CYS A 155 -0.99 -7.91 -17.71
C CYS A 155 -2.16 -7.35 -16.90
N GLU A 156 -2.27 -7.75 -15.64
CA GLU A 156 -3.24 -7.17 -14.71
C GLU A 156 -2.97 -5.67 -14.49
N PHE A 157 -1.73 -5.29 -14.19
CA PHE A 157 -1.37 -3.90 -13.92
C PHE A 157 -1.57 -2.99 -15.14
N ILE A 158 -1.23 -3.47 -16.33
CA ILE A 158 -1.43 -2.72 -17.59
C ILE A 158 -2.92 -2.61 -17.90
N GLY A 159 -3.76 -3.53 -17.41
CA GLY A 159 -5.19 -3.57 -17.71
C GLY A 159 -5.45 -4.01 -19.15
N THR A 160 -4.74 -5.05 -19.63
CA THR A 160 -4.91 -5.59 -21.00
C THR A 160 -6.26 -6.28 -21.22
N HIS A 161 -7.04 -6.45 -20.15
CA HIS A 161 -8.37 -7.06 -20.12
C HIS A 161 -9.36 -6.10 -19.45
N ASP A 162 -10.65 -6.24 -19.76
CA ASP A 162 -11.73 -5.43 -19.20
C ASP A 162 -11.63 -5.36 -17.66
N GLN A 163 -11.51 -4.13 -17.16
CA GLN A 163 -11.35 -3.81 -15.74
C GLN A 163 -12.67 -3.85 -14.98
N ASN A 164 -13.81 -3.88 -15.66
CA ASN A 164 -15.12 -4.01 -15.04
C ASN A 164 -15.40 -5.45 -14.58
N HIS A 165 -14.71 -6.43 -15.16
CA HIS A 165 -14.86 -7.81 -14.72
C HIS A 165 -14.24 -8.00 -13.33
N HIS A 166 -14.95 -8.74 -12.47
CA HIS A 166 -14.39 -9.16 -11.19
C HIS A 166 -13.21 -10.11 -11.40
N ARG A 167 -12.11 -9.84 -10.70
CA ARG A 167 -10.88 -10.63 -10.75
C ARG A 167 -10.50 -11.14 -9.36
N THR A 168 -10.35 -12.45 -9.25
CA THR A 168 -9.88 -13.10 -8.03
C THR A 168 -8.36 -13.14 -8.02
N LYS A 169 -7.76 -12.57 -6.98
CA LYS A 169 -6.32 -12.64 -6.71
C LYS A 169 -5.98 -14.00 -6.10
N ILE A 170 -5.02 -14.70 -6.68
CA ILE A 170 -4.58 -16.03 -6.26
C ILE A 170 -3.09 -15.94 -5.91
N THR A 171 -2.77 -16.13 -4.63
CA THR A 171 -1.39 -16.08 -4.10
C THR A 171 -0.89 -17.43 -3.60
N VAL A 172 -1.72 -18.47 -3.70
CA VAL A 172 -1.38 -19.84 -3.31
C VAL A 172 -1.69 -20.76 -4.49
N PRO A 173 -0.71 -21.52 -5.01
CA PRO A 173 -0.97 -22.52 -6.04
C PRO A 173 -1.94 -23.58 -5.51
N LYS A 174 -3.05 -23.84 -6.22
CA LYS A 174 -3.92 -24.98 -5.89
C LYS A 174 -3.17 -26.26 -6.29
N GLY A 175 -2.77 -27.09 -5.32
CA GLY A 175 -2.18 -28.40 -5.61
C GLY A 175 -1.00 -28.86 -4.77
N ILE A 176 -0.65 -28.20 -3.65
CA ILE A 176 0.21 -28.83 -2.64
C ILE A 176 -0.71 -29.62 -1.70
N ASN A 177 -0.99 -30.88 -2.08
CA ASN A 177 -1.37 -31.94 -1.16
C ASN A 177 -0.17 -32.89 -1.06
#